data_AF-B0TVP9-F1
#
_entry.id   AF-B0TVP9-F1
#
_cell.length_a   1.000
_cell.length_b   1.000
_cell.length_c   1.000
_cell.angle_alpha   90.00
_cell.angle_beta   90.00
_cell.angle_gamma   90.00
#
_symmetry.space_group_name_H-M   'P 1'
#
loop_
_entity.id
_entity.type
_entity.pdbx_description
1 polymer ?
#
loop_
_entity_poly.entity_id
_entity_poly.type
_entity_poly.pdbx_seq_one_letter_code
_entity_poly.pdbx_strand_id
1 'polypeptide(L)'
;MNYSNITNIPFSGRMAFIAVLLISFSFIGQANANEFTAKEKAAISEHYDILAEHQAESDQALESKLQAEFDEQVLDSEQEFMELTCATHGLDFDSEFEVCYE
;
A
#
# COMPACT_ATOMS: atom_id res chain seq x y z
N MET A 1 -5.10 32.82 2.02
CA MET A 1 -6.14 32.34 1.10
C MET A 1 -5.47 31.42 0.09
N ASN A 2 -5.74 30.11 0.13
CA ASN A 2 -5.96 29.33 -1.09
C ASN A 2 -6.65 28.01 -0.74
N TYR A 3 -7.52 27.56 -1.64
CA TYR A 3 -8.73 26.80 -1.35
C TYR A 3 -8.51 25.29 -1.24
N SER A 4 -8.98 24.67 -0.15
CA SER A 4 -9.23 23.22 -0.12
C SER A 4 -10.36 22.90 -1.10
N ASN A 5 -10.01 22.36 -2.27
CA ASN A 5 -10.96 21.69 -3.16
C ASN A 5 -11.29 20.30 -2.61
N ILE A 6 -11.95 20.25 -1.46
CA ILE A 6 -12.70 19.05 -1.07
C ILE A 6 -13.98 19.13 -1.89
N THR A 7 -14.02 18.36 -2.98
CA THR A 7 -15.25 18.08 -3.73
C THR A 7 -16.24 17.48 -2.75
N ASN A 8 -17.12 18.32 -2.20
CA ASN A 8 -18.31 17.89 -1.47
C ASN A 8 -19.23 17.21 -2.48
N ILE A 9 -19.01 15.91 -2.72
CA ILE A 9 -19.93 15.09 -3.48
C ILE A 9 -21.18 15.01 -2.61
N PRO A 10 -22.33 15.60 -3.01
CA PRO A 10 -23.53 15.50 -2.22
C PRO A 10 -23.97 14.05 -2.22
N PHE A 11 -23.70 13.35 -1.12
CA PHE A 11 -24.15 11.98 -0.91
C PHE A 11 -25.67 12.00 -0.82
N SER A 12 -26.31 11.82 -1.98
CA SER A 12 -27.76 11.73 -2.09
C SER A 12 -28.21 10.45 -1.39
N GLY A 13 -29.08 10.57 -0.38
CA GLY A 13 -29.64 9.40 0.32
C GLY A 13 -30.32 8.39 -0.62
N ARG A 14 -30.71 8.81 -1.84
CA ARG A 14 -31.23 7.92 -2.89
C ARG A 14 -30.13 7.01 -3.47
N MET A 15 -28.91 7.52 -3.62
CA MET A 15 -27.74 6.72 -4.02
C MET A 15 -27.32 5.75 -2.92
N ALA A 16 -27.44 6.17 -1.65
CA ALA A 16 -27.23 5.28 -0.51
C ALA A 16 -28.19 4.08 -0.54
N PHE A 17 -29.47 4.33 -0.83
CA PHE A 17 -30.49 3.29 -0.89
C PHE A 17 -30.25 2.31 -2.05
N ILE A 18 -29.82 2.81 -3.20
CA ILE A 18 -29.43 1.98 -4.35
C ILE A 18 -28.21 1.11 -3.99
N ALA A 19 -27.20 1.71 -3.35
CA ALA A 19 -26.02 0.97 -2.91
C ALA A 19 -26.38 -0.15 -1.92
N VAL A 20 -27.26 0.12 -0.93
CA VAL A 20 -27.74 -0.89 0.02
C VAL A 20 -28.52 -2.00 -0.67
N LEU A 21 -29.38 -1.68 -1.64
CA LEU A 21 -30.10 -2.69 -2.41
C LEU A 21 -29.14 -3.59 -3.21
N LEU A 22 -28.18 -3.00 -3.91
CA LEU A 22 -27.18 -3.76 -4.66
C LEU A 22 -26.34 -4.66 -3.76
N ILE A 23 -25.91 -4.15 -2.60
CA ILE A 23 -25.20 -4.92 -1.58
C ILE A 23 -26.07 -6.06 -1.04
N SER A 24 -27.36 -5.83 -0.82
CA SER A 24 -28.28 -6.87 -0.32
C SER A 24 -28.48 -8.02 -1.31
N PHE A 25 -28.52 -7.74 -2.62
CA PHE A 25 -28.64 -8.79 -3.64
C PHE A 25 -27.39 -9.68 -3.74
N SER A 26 -26.20 -9.15 -3.44
CA SER A 26 -24.94 -9.91 -3.38
C SER A 26 -24.98 -11.05 -2.36
N PHE A 27 -25.75 -10.90 -1.28
CA PHE A 27 -25.85 -11.90 -0.21
C PHE A 27 -26.99 -12.91 -0.41
N ILE A 28 -28.00 -12.60 -1.23
CA ILE A 28 -29.17 -13.49 -1.43
C ILE A 28 -28.82 -14.70 -2.32
N GLY A 29 -27.72 -14.64 -3.08
CA GLY A 29 -27.31 -15.73 -3.99
C GLY A 29 -26.68 -16.97 -3.34
N GLN A 30 -26.31 -16.93 -2.05
CA GLN A 30 -25.58 -18.04 -1.41
C GLN A 30 -26.46 -19.01 -0.60
N ALA A 31 -27.76 -18.74 -0.44
CA ALA A 31 -28.63 -19.56 0.41
C ALA A 31 -28.92 -20.98 -0.14
N ASN A 32 -28.58 -21.27 -1.41
CA ASN A 32 -28.81 -22.56 -2.07
C ASN A 32 -27.58 -23.01 -2.89
N ALA A 33 -26.36 -22.80 -2.41
CA ALA A 33 -25.20 -23.47 -3.00
C ALA A 33 -25.21 -24.93 -2.56
N ASN A 34 -25.25 -25.86 -3.52
CA ASN A 34 -25.09 -27.28 -3.23
C ASN A 34 -23.74 -27.50 -2.53
N GLU A 35 -23.70 -28.29 -1.47
CA GLU A 35 -22.45 -28.52 -0.75
C GLU A 35 -21.42 -29.15 -1.71
N PHE A 36 -20.22 -28.58 -1.76
CA PHE A 36 -19.15 -29.05 -2.65
C PHE A 36 -18.89 -30.54 -2.42
N THR A 37 -18.78 -31.29 -3.51
CA THR A 37 -18.34 -32.69 -3.47
C THR A 37 -16.90 -32.77 -2.93
N ALA A 38 -16.50 -33.94 -2.43
CA ALA A 38 -15.16 -34.14 -1.89
C ALA A 38 -14.03 -33.79 -2.90
N LYS A 39 -14.29 -34.00 -4.20
CA LYS A 39 -13.36 -33.66 -5.28
C LYS A 39 -13.26 -32.15 -5.51
N GLU A 40 -14.39 -31.43 -5.41
CA GLU A 40 -14.41 -29.97 -5.53
C GLU A 40 -13.75 -29.31 -4.32
N LYS A 41 -13.97 -29.83 -3.10
CA LYS A 41 -13.26 -29.35 -1.90
C LYS A 41 -11.73 -29.53 -2.01
N ALA A 42 -11.28 -30.66 -2.56
CA ALA A 42 -9.86 -30.90 -2.78
C ALA A 42 -9.24 -29.94 -3.81
N ALA A 43 -9.93 -29.70 -4.94
CA ALA A 43 -9.48 -28.75 -5.96
C ALA A 43 -9.46 -27.29 -5.44
N ILE A 44 -10.44 -26.92 -4.60
CA ILE A 44 -10.45 -25.62 -3.93
C ILE A 44 -9.27 -25.49 -2.97
N SER A 45 -8.97 -26.53 -2.18
CA SER A 45 -7.81 -26.55 -1.27
C SER A 45 -6.50 -26.37 -2.04
N GLU A 46 -6.30 -27.12 -3.12
CA GLU A 46 -5.12 -27.00 -3.98
C GLU A 46 -4.98 -25.58 -4.56
N HIS A 47 -6.09 -24.97 -4.95
CA HIS A 47 -6.07 -23.60 -5.46
C HIS A 47 -5.70 -22.58 -4.36
N TYR A 48 -6.16 -22.78 -3.12
CA TYR A 48 -5.77 -21.95 -1.99
C TYR A 48 -4.28 -22.10 -1.64
N ASP A 49 -3.71 -23.29 -1.77
CA ASP A 49 -2.28 -23.52 -1.55
C ASP A 49 -1.44 -22.74 -2.57
N ILE A 50 -1.82 -22.77 -3.85
CA ILE A 50 -1.17 -21.98 -4.91
C ILE A 50 -1.30 -20.47 -4.66
N LEU A 51 -2.48 -20.02 -4.23
CA LEU A 51 -2.70 -18.61 -3.88
C LEU A 51 -1.84 -18.18 -2.68
N ALA A 52 -1.70 -19.05 -1.67
CA ALA A 52 -0.87 -18.80 -0.51
C ALA A 52 0.61 -18.70 -0.88
N GLU A 53 1.10 -19.56 -1.79
CA GLU A 53 2.47 -19.51 -2.31
C GLU A 53 2.73 -18.19 -3.04
N HIS A 54 1.87 -17.83 -4.01
CA HIS A 54 2.02 -16.57 -4.74
C HIS A 54 1.87 -15.33 -3.84
N GLN A 55 1.01 -15.39 -2.83
CA GLN A 55 0.87 -14.30 -1.87
C GLN A 55 2.13 -14.15 -1.02
N ALA A 56 2.72 -15.26 -0.54
CA ALA A 56 3.98 -15.21 0.21
C ALA A 56 5.14 -14.65 -0.64
N GLU A 57 5.25 -15.05 -1.92
CA GLU A 57 6.25 -14.50 -2.84
C GLU A 57 6.04 -13.00 -3.09
N SER A 58 4.78 -12.59 -3.29
CA SER A 58 4.41 -11.20 -3.50
C SER A 58 4.68 -10.34 -2.27
N ASP A 59 4.37 -10.85 -1.07
CA ASP A 59 4.60 -10.16 0.20
C ASP A 59 6.11 -9.98 0.43
N GLN A 60 6.92 -11.01 0.17
CA GLN A 60 8.38 -10.92 0.26
C GLN A 60 8.96 -9.91 -0.73
N ALA A 61 8.48 -9.91 -1.98
CA ALA A 61 8.92 -8.94 -2.98
C ALA A 61 8.52 -7.51 -2.62
N LEU A 62 7.33 -7.32 -2.06
CA LEU A 62 6.85 -6.02 -1.58
C LEU A 62 7.68 -5.53 -0.39
N GLU A 63 7.95 -6.39 0.60
CA GLU A 63 8.77 -6.07 1.77
C GLU A 63 10.18 -5.66 1.34
N SER A 64 10.81 -6.43 0.44
CA SER A 64 12.14 -6.10 -0.08
C SER A 64 12.16 -4.76 -0.81
N LYS A 65 11.10 -4.45 -1.58
CA LYS A 65 11.00 -3.17 -2.29
C LYS A 65 10.82 -2.01 -1.31
N LEU A 66 9.96 -2.18 -0.32
CA LEU A 66 9.69 -1.17 0.70
C LEU A 66 10.94 -0.86 1.52
N GLN A 67 11.70 -1.91 1.88
CA GLN A 67 12.98 -1.75 2.57
C GLN A 67 13.97 -0.94 1.73
N ALA A 68 14.15 -1.29 0.45
CA ALA A 68 15.07 -0.57 -0.43
C ALA A 68 14.67 0.90 -0.62
N GLU A 69 13.37 1.18 -0.79
CA GLU A 69 12.85 2.55 -0.94
C GLU A 69 12.98 3.36 0.37
N PHE A 70 12.85 2.71 1.52
CA PHE A 70 13.08 3.33 2.82
C PHE A 70 14.56 3.65 3.03
N ASP A 71 15.45 2.71 2.73
CA ASP A 71 16.89 2.91 2.85
C ASP A 71 17.37 4.05 1.95
N GLU A 72 16.87 4.14 0.71
CA GLU A 72 17.15 5.24 -0.21
C GLU A 72 16.68 6.60 0.34
N GLN A 73 15.46 6.67 0.88
CA GLN A 73 14.93 7.89 1.48
C GLN A 73 15.71 8.32 2.74
N VAL A 74 16.16 7.37 3.55
CA VAL A 74 16.98 7.68 4.73
C VAL A 74 18.32 8.26 4.30
N LEU A 75 18.99 7.66 3.31
CA LEU A 75 20.27 8.17 2.80
C LEU A 75 20.14 9.58 2.20
N ASP A 76 19.11 9.81 1.38
CA ASP A 76 18.83 11.13 0.80
C ASP A 76 18.56 12.17 1.90
N SER A 77 17.78 11.80 2.92
CA SER A 77 17.51 12.67 4.06
C SER A 77 18.74 12.94 4.93
N GLU A 78 19.62 11.96 5.13
CA GLU A 78 20.88 12.14 5.86
C GLU A 78 21.82 13.08 5.11
N GLN A 79 21.89 12.93 3.79
CA GLN A 79 22.69 13.80 2.93
C GLN A 79 22.19 15.24 2.96
N GLU A 80 20.88 15.47 2.80
CA GLU A 80 20.28 16.81 2.89
C GLU A 80 20.51 17.41 4.29
N PHE A 81 20.37 16.61 5.35
CA PHE A 81 20.62 17.05 6.72
C PHE A 81 22.07 17.51 6.92
N MET A 82 23.03 16.74 6.42
CA MET A 82 24.45 17.06 6.53
C MET A 82 24.81 18.30 5.71
N GLU A 83 24.31 18.40 4.49
CA GLU A 83 24.52 19.56 3.62
C GLU A 83 24.01 20.85 4.28
N LEU A 84 22.78 20.82 4.82
CA LEU A 84 22.19 21.96 5.51
C LEU A 84 22.96 22.33 6.79
N THR A 85 23.44 21.32 7.52
CA THR A 85 24.19 21.51 8.76
C THR A 85 25.56 22.12 8.49
N CYS A 86 26.33 21.59 7.53
CA CYS A 86 27.61 22.17 7.14
C CYS A 86 27.42 23.61 6.65
N ALA A 87 26.44 23.86 5.78
CA ALA A 87 26.14 25.19 5.26
C ALA A 87 25.78 26.19 6.36
N THR A 88 25.06 25.75 7.41
CA THR A 88 24.76 26.58 8.59
C THR A 88 26.02 27.05 9.32
N HIS A 89 27.08 26.26 9.27
CA HIS A 89 28.38 26.60 9.84
C HIS A 89 29.34 27.29 8.84
N GLY A 90 28.87 27.58 7.62
CA GLY A 90 29.68 28.19 6.56
C GLY A 90 30.70 27.24 5.94
N LEU A 91 30.43 25.94 6.03
CA LEU A 91 31.24 24.86 5.48
C LEU A 91 30.48 24.17 4.34
N ASP A 92 31.20 23.57 3.40
CA ASP A 92 30.63 22.72 2.36
C ASP A 92 30.65 21.25 2.81
N PHE A 93 29.64 20.46 2.41
CA PHE A 93 29.58 19.02 2.72
C PHE A 93 30.25 18.21 1.60
N ASP A 94 31.19 17.33 1.98
CA ASP A 94 31.76 16.31 1.10
C ASP A 94 31.05 14.98 1.36
N SER A 95 30.21 14.58 0.40
CA SER A 95 29.47 13.32 0.45
C SER A 95 30.33 12.06 0.26
N GLU A 96 31.54 12.17 -0.31
CA GLU A 96 32.44 11.03 -0.49
C GLU A 96 33.13 10.65 0.82
N PHE A 97 33.46 11.65 1.64
CA PHE A 97 34.16 11.46 2.90
C PHE A 97 33.27 11.66 4.15
N GLU A 98 32.01 12.03 3.95
CA GLU A 98 31.02 12.32 5.00
C GLU A 98 31.51 13.39 6.00
N VAL A 99 32.18 14.44 5.50
CA VAL A 99 32.77 15.51 6.32
C VAL A 99 32.38 16.90 5.83
N CYS A 100 32.28 17.86 6.75
CA CYS A 100 32.22 19.27 6.41
C CYS A 100 33.65 19.82 6.22
N TYR A 101 33.86 20.68 5.23
CA TYR A 101 35.14 21.34 4.95
C TYR A 101 34.96 22.84 4.65
N GLU A 102 36.06 23.59 4.74
CA GLU A 102 36.10 25.06 4.54
C GLU A 102 36.00 25.51 3.08
#